data_AF-A0A1E5GUX7-F1
#
_entry.id   AF-A0A1E5GUX7-F1
#
_cell.length_a   1.000
_cell.length_b   1.000
_cell.length_c   1.000
_cell.angle_alpha   90.00
_cell.angle_beta   90.00
_cell.angle_gamma   90.00
#
_symmetry.space_group_name_H-M   'P 1'
#
loop_
_entity.id
_entity.type
_entity.pdbx_description
1 polymer ?
#
loop_
_entity_poly.entity_id
_entity_poly.type
_entity_poly.pdbx_seq_one_letter_code
_entity_poly.pdbx_strand_id
1 'polypeptide(L)'
;MKKINLLAGVALAGLLFVNGQSAFAADTATEKTTKAEVEVTKSGAVDPGEPEEPIGPGTGTGDFTINAVSDFAFGQIKIGEVGTATVATDKKLGIEVADNRGTGAGWNVQVAMTNFSSTIDGNTDTIVKGWKLEIPKGTVTSKAGDLANAPETSAVTLDTAGTAQNVFSAAKDKGLGRYTNVFMDDKTAAADGVRLTIPSYAKVGKYKADLTWTLANAPVK
;
A
#
# COMPACT_ATOMS: atom_id res chain seq x y z
N MET A 1 23.87 -36.22 -98.95
CA MET A 1 22.50 -35.85 -98.55
C MET A 1 22.04 -36.75 -97.41
N LYS A 2 21.43 -36.14 -96.38
CA LYS A 2 20.61 -36.74 -95.30
C LYS A 2 21.28 -37.58 -94.20
N LYS A 3 21.42 -36.90 -93.05
CA LYS A 3 21.23 -37.27 -91.63
C LYS A 3 21.72 -38.66 -91.18
N ILE A 4 22.78 -38.63 -90.38
CA ILE A 4 23.30 -39.74 -89.57
C ILE A 4 22.81 -39.54 -88.13
N ASN A 5 22.27 -40.60 -87.53
CA ASN A 5 22.07 -40.70 -86.09
C ASN A 5 22.50 -42.09 -85.59
N LEU A 6 23.19 -42.03 -84.44
CA LEU A 6 23.33 -43.05 -83.39
C LEU A 6 24.28 -44.24 -83.60
N LEU A 7 25.32 -44.34 -82.75
CA LEU A 7 25.36 -45.31 -81.64
C LEU A 7 26.55 -45.08 -80.66
N ALA A 8 26.21 -45.14 -79.36
CA ALA A 8 26.91 -45.53 -78.12
C ALA A 8 28.45 -45.67 -78.01
N GLY A 9 28.99 -45.32 -76.81
CA GLY A 9 30.18 -46.00 -76.28
C GLY A 9 30.91 -45.40 -75.05
N VAL A 10 30.45 -45.73 -73.84
CA VAL A 10 31.22 -46.07 -72.60
C VAL A 10 31.99 -44.98 -71.80
N ALA A 11 31.81 -45.07 -70.48
CA ALA A 11 32.26 -44.19 -69.40
C ALA A 11 33.52 -44.68 -68.66
N LEU A 12 34.24 -43.79 -67.96
CA LEU A 12 34.64 -44.01 -66.56
C LEU A 12 35.03 -42.70 -65.85
N ALA A 13 34.57 -42.57 -64.61
CA ALA A 13 34.48 -41.35 -63.82
C ALA A 13 35.77 -40.97 -63.06
N GLY A 14 35.94 -39.66 -62.85
CA GLY A 14 37.05 -39.07 -62.10
C GLY A 14 36.90 -39.22 -60.58
N LEU A 15 38.03 -39.47 -59.91
CA LEU A 15 38.17 -39.43 -58.46
C LEU A 15 38.18 -37.96 -57.99
N LEU A 16 37.13 -37.56 -57.28
CA LEU A 16 37.05 -36.28 -56.56
C LEU A 16 37.43 -36.48 -55.08
N PHE A 17 38.32 -35.62 -54.61
CA PHE A 17 38.72 -35.49 -53.22
C PHE A 17 37.51 -35.11 -52.35
N VAL A 18 37.19 -35.92 -51.34
CA VAL A 18 36.21 -35.56 -50.30
C VAL A 18 36.99 -35.15 -49.06
N ASN A 19 37.14 -33.85 -48.87
CA ASN A 19 37.43 -33.27 -47.56
C ASN A 19 36.29 -33.65 -46.62
N GLY A 20 36.58 -34.44 -45.60
CA GLY A 20 35.65 -34.73 -44.51
C GLY A 20 35.41 -33.46 -43.69
N GLN A 21 34.48 -32.63 -44.14
CA GLN A 21 33.81 -31.70 -43.24
C GLN A 21 32.74 -32.48 -42.50
N SER A 22 32.98 -32.74 -41.22
CA SER A 22 31.94 -33.12 -40.28
C SER A 22 30.93 -31.97 -40.23
N ALA A 23 29.84 -32.09 -40.98
CA ALA A 23 28.70 -31.21 -40.82
C ALA A 23 28.06 -31.55 -39.47
N PHE A 24 28.33 -30.75 -38.44
CA PHE A 24 27.51 -30.77 -37.23
C PHE A 24 26.13 -30.25 -37.65
N ALA A 25 25.12 -31.13 -37.63
CA ALA A 25 23.74 -30.70 -37.72
C ALA A 25 23.50 -29.72 -36.56
N ALA A 26 23.20 -28.45 -36.87
CA ALA A 26 22.75 -27.51 -35.86
C ALA A 26 21.42 -28.05 -35.32
N ASP A 27 21.41 -28.46 -34.06
CA ASP A 27 20.22 -28.94 -33.37
C ASP A 27 19.21 -27.78 -33.37
N THR A 28 18.23 -27.86 -34.26
CA THR A 28 17.27 -26.77 -34.45
C THR A 28 16.20 -26.97 -33.40
N ALA A 29 16.27 -26.19 -32.31
CA ALA A 29 15.29 -26.24 -31.24
C ALA A 29 13.87 -26.18 -31.83
N THR A 30 13.07 -27.20 -31.56
CA THR A 30 11.66 -27.23 -31.97
C THR A 30 10.83 -26.64 -30.84
N GLU A 31 10.34 -25.43 -31.02
CA GLU A 31 9.45 -24.79 -30.06
C GLU A 31 8.00 -25.21 -30.31
N LYS A 32 7.27 -25.56 -29.24
CA LYS A 32 5.83 -25.81 -29.25
C LYS A 32 5.16 -24.95 -28.19
N THR A 33 4.03 -24.35 -28.53
CA THR A 33 3.26 -23.51 -27.62
C THR A 33 1.91 -24.18 -27.32
N THR A 34 1.54 -24.23 -26.04
CA THR A 34 0.21 -24.65 -25.56
C THR A 34 -0.50 -23.46 -24.90
N LYS A 35 -1.78 -23.61 -24.55
CA LYS A 35 -2.59 -22.56 -23.91
C LYS A 35 -2.97 -22.96 -22.49
N ALA A 36 -3.04 -21.97 -21.59
CA ALA A 36 -3.65 -22.05 -20.28
C ALA A 36 -4.66 -20.91 -20.15
N GLU A 37 -5.89 -21.20 -19.75
CA GLU A 37 -7.00 -20.24 -19.65
C GLU A 37 -7.61 -20.27 -18.25
N VAL A 38 -7.99 -19.11 -17.73
CA VAL A 38 -8.57 -18.95 -16.38
C VAL A 38 -9.59 -17.81 -16.38
N GLU A 39 -10.70 -18.01 -15.66
CA GLU A 39 -11.64 -16.95 -15.30
C GLU A 39 -11.37 -16.53 -13.84
N VAL A 40 -11.18 -15.24 -13.61
CA VAL A 40 -10.97 -14.69 -12.25
C VAL A 40 -12.26 -14.04 -11.77
N THR A 41 -12.82 -14.57 -10.69
CA THR A 41 -14.00 -14.00 -10.03
C THR A 41 -13.60 -13.24 -8.78
N LYS A 42 -14.43 -12.30 -8.33
CA LYS A 42 -14.23 -11.64 -7.03
C LYS A 42 -14.16 -12.68 -5.91
N SER A 43 -13.31 -12.44 -4.92
CA SER A 43 -13.51 -13.07 -3.61
C SER A 43 -14.88 -12.60 -3.09
N GLY A 44 -15.60 -13.43 -2.34
CA GLY A 44 -16.85 -12.98 -1.69
C GLY A 44 -16.62 -11.74 -0.83
N ALA A 45 -17.68 -11.16 -0.25
CA ALA A 45 -17.51 -10.17 0.81
C ALA A 45 -16.93 -10.88 2.06
N VAL A 46 -15.62 -11.13 2.05
CA VAL A 46 -14.90 -11.75 3.15
C VAL A 46 -14.36 -10.65 4.02
N ASP A 47 -14.63 -10.76 5.31
CA ASP A 47 -13.96 -9.97 6.33
C ASP A 47 -12.43 -10.08 6.14
N PRO A 48 -11.68 -8.97 6.09
CA PRO A 48 -10.22 -9.01 6.01
C PRO A 48 -9.56 -9.75 7.19
N GLY A 49 -10.27 -9.96 8.29
CA GLY A 49 -9.79 -10.64 9.48
C GLY A 49 -8.81 -9.78 10.29
N GLU A 50 -7.94 -10.43 11.06
CA GLU A 50 -6.95 -9.71 11.86
C GLU A 50 -5.99 -8.89 10.99
N PRO A 51 -5.64 -7.65 11.39
CA PRO A 51 -4.68 -6.80 10.69
C PRO A 51 -3.33 -7.48 10.47
N GLU A 52 -2.66 -7.16 9.36
CA GLU A 52 -1.35 -7.74 9.00
C GLU A 52 -0.23 -7.27 9.94
N GLU A 53 -0.45 -6.14 10.61
CA GLU A 53 0.42 -5.48 11.57
C GLU A 53 -0.30 -5.28 12.91
N PRO A 54 0.42 -5.28 14.05
CA PRO A 54 -0.17 -5.16 15.39
C PRO A 54 -0.56 -3.71 15.72
N ILE A 55 -1.39 -3.08 14.88
CA ILE A 55 -1.85 -1.70 15.00
C ILE A 55 -3.18 -1.55 15.76
N GLY A 56 -3.88 -2.66 16.01
CA GLY A 56 -5.18 -2.69 16.67
C GLY A 56 -5.97 -3.96 16.31
N PRO A 57 -7.18 -4.15 16.84
CA PRO A 57 -8.06 -5.22 16.42
C PRO A 57 -8.59 -4.99 14.99
N GLY A 58 -8.90 -6.07 14.29
CA GLY A 58 -9.68 -6.01 13.04
C GLY A 58 -11.13 -5.63 13.32
N THR A 59 -11.62 -4.61 12.64
CA THR A 59 -12.95 -4.00 12.86
C THR A 59 -13.72 -3.80 11.57
N GLY A 60 -13.03 -3.89 10.42
CA GLY A 60 -13.64 -3.68 9.12
C GLY A 60 -14.45 -4.88 8.67
N THR A 61 -15.53 -4.65 7.94
CA THR A 61 -16.32 -5.71 7.31
C THR A 61 -16.48 -5.43 5.82
N GLY A 62 -16.66 -6.50 5.03
CA GLY A 62 -16.85 -6.42 3.58
C GLY A 62 -15.54 -6.39 2.78
N ASP A 63 -15.67 -6.22 1.46
CA ASP A 63 -14.57 -6.26 0.49
C ASP A 63 -13.86 -4.91 0.30
N PHE A 64 -14.35 -3.84 0.90
CA PHE A 64 -13.73 -2.51 0.86
C PHE A 64 -13.93 -1.78 2.20
N THR A 65 -12.87 -1.70 3.01
CA THR A 65 -13.00 -1.24 4.39
C THR A 65 -11.68 -0.75 4.98
N ILE A 66 -11.77 0.09 6.01
CA ILE A 66 -10.66 0.29 6.96
C ILE A 66 -10.72 -0.90 7.91
N ASN A 67 -9.75 -1.80 7.83
CA ASN A 67 -9.75 -2.98 8.69
C ASN A 67 -9.37 -2.60 10.13
N ALA A 68 -8.32 -1.81 10.30
CA ALA A 68 -7.89 -1.32 11.60
C ALA A 68 -7.29 0.08 11.50
N VAL A 69 -7.40 0.81 12.60
CA VAL A 69 -6.78 2.13 12.78
C VAL A 69 -6.44 2.31 14.25
N SER A 70 -5.27 2.87 14.54
CA SER A 70 -4.80 3.05 15.92
C SER A 70 -5.31 4.33 16.56
N ASP A 71 -5.62 4.26 17.87
CA ASP A 71 -5.76 5.43 18.72
C ASP A 71 -4.39 6.05 19.05
N PHE A 72 -4.36 7.36 19.32
CA PHE A 72 -3.15 8.06 19.75
C PHE A 72 -3.23 8.47 21.22
N ALA A 73 -2.34 7.92 22.04
CA ALA A 73 -2.21 8.26 23.45
C ALA A 73 -0.96 9.10 23.69
N PHE A 74 -1.09 10.28 24.29
CA PHE A 74 0.05 11.20 24.52
C PHE A 74 0.49 11.29 25.99
N GLY A 75 -0.28 10.71 26.92
CA GLY A 75 0.00 10.84 28.36
C GLY A 75 -0.12 12.29 28.84
N GLN A 76 0.96 12.81 29.45
CA GLN A 76 1.00 14.18 29.98
C GLN A 76 1.89 15.07 29.10
N ILE A 77 1.33 16.18 28.65
CA ILE A 77 2.06 17.23 27.92
C ILE A 77 1.94 18.52 28.74
N LYS A 78 3.07 19.21 28.98
CA LYS A 78 3.03 20.52 29.63
C LYS A 78 2.50 21.57 28.67
N ILE A 79 1.88 22.60 29.23
CA ILE A 79 1.38 23.75 28.46
C ILE A 79 2.53 24.39 27.66
N GLY A 80 2.33 24.59 26.36
CA GLY A 80 3.35 25.16 25.47
C GLY A 80 4.39 24.17 24.96
N GLU A 81 4.31 22.90 25.33
CA GLU A 81 5.25 21.85 24.88
C GLU A 81 4.62 20.94 23.81
N VAL A 82 5.47 20.07 23.26
CA VAL A 82 5.09 19.04 22.29
C VAL A 82 5.22 17.67 22.92
N GLY A 83 4.16 16.86 22.85
CA GLY A 83 4.18 15.44 23.19
C GLY A 83 4.34 14.56 21.97
N THR A 84 4.74 13.31 22.18
CA THR A 84 4.75 12.25 21.18
C THR A 84 3.80 11.14 21.63
N ALA A 85 3.09 10.52 20.69
CA ALA A 85 2.23 9.38 20.99
C ALA A 85 3.07 8.21 21.53
N THR A 86 2.52 7.50 22.51
CA THR A 86 3.15 6.32 23.11
C THR A 86 2.74 5.06 22.38
N VAL A 87 3.69 4.15 22.16
CA VAL A 87 3.46 2.85 21.55
C VAL A 87 3.88 1.77 22.55
N ALA A 88 3.02 0.77 22.77
CA ALA A 88 3.37 -0.38 23.61
C ALA A 88 4.43 -1.25 22.90
N THR A 89 5.22 -1.98 23.68
CA THR A 89 6.27 -2.88 23.15
C THR A 89 5.70 -3.84 22.11
N ASP A 90 6.41 -3.99 20.98
CA ASP A 90 6.03 -4.82 19.83
C ASP A 90 4.68 -4.44 19.19
N LYS A 91 4.16 -3.23 19.44
CA LYS A 91 2.99 -2.66 18.77
C LYS A 91 3.39 -1.58 17.77
N LYS A 92 2.44 -1.19 16.94
CA LYS A 92 2.57 -0.12 15.94
C LYS A 92 1.38 0.81 16.01
N LEU A 93 1.55 2.05 15.54
CA LEU A 93 0.46 2.95 15.21
C LEU A 93 0.32 3.03 13.69
N GLY A 94 -0.90 2.92 13.18
CA GLY A 94 -1.12 2.91 11.75
C GLY A 94 -2.58 2.81 11.36
N ILE A 95 -2.78 2.58 10.07
CA ILE A 95 -4.08 2.27 9.47
C ILE A 95 -3.92 1.19 8.41
N GLU A 96 -4.83 0.22 8.40
CA GLU A 96 -4.93 -0.81 7.37
C GLU A 96 -6.20 -0.62 6.53
N VAL A 97 -6.04 -0.66 5.22
CA VAL A 97 -7.14 -0.67 4.25
C VAL A 97 -7.14 -2.00 3.52
N ALA A 98 -8.33 -2.58 3.36
CA ALA A 98 -8.56 -3.74 2.50
C ALA A 98 -9.42 -3.32 1.30
N ASP A 99 -8.94 -3.59 0.08
CA ASP A 99 -9.67 -3.43 -1.17
C ASP A 99 -9.61 -4.73 -1.99
N ASN A 100 -10.59 -5.59 -1.77
CA ASN A 100 -10.78 -6.89 -2.43
C ASN A 100 -11.88 -6.84 -3.50
N ARG A 101 -12.29 -5.64 -3.93
CA ARG A 101 -13.35 -5.47 -4.95
C ARG A 101 -12.91 -5.97 -6.33
N GLY A 102 -11.61 -6.01 -6.59
CA GLY A 102 -11.01 -6.42 -7.86
C GLY A 102 -11.20 -5.43 -9.01
N THR A 103 -11.74 -4.23 -8.77
CA THR A 103 -12.04 -3.24 -9.82
C THR A 103 -10.87 -2.32 -10.16
N GLY A 104 -9.90 -2.17 -9.25
CA GLY A 104 -8.78 -1.24 -9.41
C GLY A 104 -9.22 0.23 -9.48
N ALA A 105 -10.38 0.59 -8.92
CA ALA A 105 -10.91 1.95 -8.99
C ALA A 105 -10.02 3.00 -8.28
N GLY A 106 -9.15 2.55 -7.37
CA GLY A 106 -8.43 3.42 -6.45
C GLY A 106 -9.30 3.82 -5.26
N TRP A 107 -8.68 4.47 -4.29
CA TRP A 107 -9.31 4.91 -3.04
C TRP A 107 -8.45 5.95 -2.33
N ASN A 108 -9.05 6.68 -1.39
CA ASN A 108 -8.32 7.57 -0.49
C ASN A 108 -8.87 7.51 0.93
N VAL A 109 -7.98 7.67 1.90
CA VAL A 109 -8.31 7.85 3.31
C VAL A 109 -7.95 9.26 3.72
N GLN A 110 -8.92 9.94 4.33
CA GLN A 110 -8.72 11.22 4.96
C GLN A 110 -8.90 11.11 6.47
N VAL A 111 -8.18 11.96 7.20
CA VAL A 111 -8.33 12.11 8.65
C VAL A 111 -8.68 13.56 8.99
N ALA A 112 -9.64 13.73 9.88
CA ALA A 112 -9.99 15.00 10.49
C ALA A 112 -10.02 14.83 12.01
N MET A 113 -9.82 15.93 12.74
CA MET A 113 -9.78 15.93 14.21
C MET A 113 -10.76 16.98 14.76
N THR A 114 -11.40 16.71 15.89
CA THR A 114 -12.18 17.72 16.62
C THR A 114 -11.29 18.61 17.49
N ASN A 115 -11.86 19.68 18.07
CA ASN A 115 -11.16 20.40 19.13
C ASN A 115 -11.05 19.53 20.39
N PHE A 116 -10.02 19.78 21.19
CA PHE A 116 -9.93 19.17 22.51
C PHE A 116 -11.01 19.70 23.45
N SER A 117 -11.81 18.80 24.01
CA SER A 117 -12.80 19.08 25.04
C SER A 117 -12.40 18.46 26.38
N SER A 118 -12.66 19.17 27.47
CA SER A 118 -12.43 18.65 28.83
C SER A 118 -13.17 17.32 29.05
N THR A 119 -12.53 16.39 29.75
CA THR A 119 -13.13 15.13 30.19
C THR A 119 -13.55 15.15 31.66
N ILE A 120 -13.47 16.31 32.31
CA ILE A 120 -13.89 16.50 33.70
C ILE A 120 -15.38 16.87 33.71
N ASP A 121 -16.20 16.13 34.45
CA ASP A 121 -17.64 16.35 34.52
C ASP A 121 -17.98 17.79 34.96
N GLY A 122 -18.91 18.42 34.23
CA GLY A 122 -19.32 19.80 34.46
C GLY A 122 -18.35 20.86 33.95
N ASN A 123 -17.16 20.50 33.45
CA ASN A 123 -16.23 21.43 32.82
C ASN A 123 -16.41 21.46 31.29
N THR A 124 -16.76 22.63 30.76
CA THR A 124 -17.00 22.87 29.33
C THR A 124 -15.79 23.49 28.60
N ASP A 125 -14.63 23.56 29.26
CA ASP A 125 -13.41 24.10 28.66
C ASP A 125 -12.98 23.32 27.41
N THR A 126 -12.55 24.07 26.39
CA THR A 126 -12.10 23.54 25.10
C THR A 126 -10.82 24.24 24.65
N ILE A 127 -9.91 23.51 24.01
CA ILE A 127 -8.74 24.08 23.32
C ILE A 127 -9.11 24.21 21.85
N VAL A 128 -9.60 25.38 21.47
CA VAL A 128 -10.16 25.62 20.12
C VAL A 128 -9.14 26.10 19.09
N LYS A 129 -7.95 26.52 19.53
CA LYS A 129 -6.90 27.09 18.68
C LYS A 129 -5.52 26.79 19.23
N GLY A 130 -4.53 26.67 18.35
CA GLY A 130 -3.10 26.58 18.69
C GLY A 130 -2.64 25.19 19.13
N TRP A 131 -3.54 24.21 19.12
CA TRP A 131 -3.13 22.80 19.09
C TRP A 131 -2.69 22.43 17.67
N LYS A 132 -1.79 21.46 17.55
CA LYS A 132 -1.36 20.92 16.25
C LYS A 132 -1.02 19.45 16.40
N LEU A 133 -1.74 18.59 15.68
CA LEU A 133 -1.45 17.16 15.56
C LEU A 133 -0.69 16.92 14.25
N GLU A 134 0.49 16.33 14.37
CA GLU A 134 1.35 15.94 13.25
C GLU A 134 1.40 14.42 13.18
N ILE A 135 0.94 13.85 12.06
CA ILE A 135 1.08 12.41 11.75
C ILE A 135 2.15 12.32 10.66
N PRO A 136 3.24 11.57 10.88
CA PRO A 136 4.34 11.51 9.93
C PRO A 136 3.92 10.79 8.64
N LYS A 137 4.71 10.96 7.58
CA LYS A 137 4.59 10.11 6.40
C LYS A 137 4.99 8.70 6.79
N GLY A 138 4.00 7.79 6.88
CA GLY A 138 4.24 6.42 7.30
C GLY A 138 4.82 5.53 6.20
N THR A 139 5.13 4.29 6.59
CA THR A 139 5.69 3.24 5.74
C THR A 139 4.61 2.27 5.30
N VAL A 140 4.56 1.95 4.01
CA VAL A 140 3.60 0.97 3.47
C VAL A 140 4.13 -0.44 3.62
N THR A 141 3.29 -1.32 4.16
CA THR A 141 3.55 -2.76 4.27
C THR A 141 2.34 -3.54 3.73
N SER A 142 2.59 -4.76 3.27
CA SER A 142 1.53 -5.65 2.76
C SER A 142 2.01 -7.10 2.71
N LYS A 143 1.14 -8.05 3.07
CA LYS A 143 1.30 -9.49 2.85
C LYS A 143 0.36 -10.02 1.77
N ALA A 144 -0.81 -9.38 1.59
CA ALA A 144 -1.84 -9.77 0.63
C ALA A 144 -2.07 -8.74 -0.49
N GLY A 145 -1.04 -7.98 -0.84
CA GLY A 145 -1.07 -6.96 -1.90
C GLY A 145 0.21 -6.98 -2.75
N ASP A 146 0.17 -6.23 -3.85
CA ASP A 146 1.30 -6.05 -4.75
C ASP A 146 2.08 -4.79 -4.38
N LEU A 147 3.27 -4.97 -3.82
CA LEU A 147 4.14 -3.87 -3.44
C LEU A 147 4.67 -3.07 -4.65
N ALA A 148 4.65 -3.61 -5.87
CA ALA A 148 4.97 -2.84 -7.07
C ALA A 148 3.86 -1.82 -7.42
N ASN A 149 2.63 -2.08 -6.99
CA ASN A 149 1.45 -1.23 -7.19
C ASN A 149 0.86 -0.76 -5.85
N ALA A 150 1.72 -0.47 -4.89
CA ALA A 150 1.34 -0.02 -3.56
C ALA A 150 0.63 1.36 -3.56
N PRO A 151 -0.26 1.60 -2.60
CA PRO A 151 -0.76 2.94 -2.29
C PRO A 151 0.35 3.87 -1.79
N GLU A 152 0.08 5.16 -1.79
CA GLU A 152 1.00 6.23 -1.38
C GLU A 152 0.55 6.87 -0.05
N THR A 153 1.52 7.23 0.78
CA THR A 153 1.31 7.83 2.11
C THR A 153 1.68 9.31 2.08
N SER A 154 0.98 10.10 2.90
CA SER A 154 1.25 11.53 3.09
C SER A 154 1.42 11.85 4.57
N ALA A 155 2.31 12.78 4.89
CA ALA A 155 2.33 13.39 6.21
C ALA A 155 1.10 14.31 6.36
N VAL A 156 0.55 14.37 7.57
CA VAL A 156 -0.65 15.15 7.89
C VAL A 156 -0.34 16.12 9.02
N THR A 157 -0.86 17.34 8.91
CA THR A 157 -0.81 18.35 9.97
C THR A 157 -2.20 18.93 10.19
N LEU A 158 -2.84 18.52 11.28
CA LEU A 158 -4.15 19.03 11.68
C LEU A 158 -3.97 20.10 12.77
N ASP A 159 -4.44 21.31 12.51
CA ASP A 159 -4.43 22.44 13.46
C ASP A 159 -5.79 23.17 13.53
N THR A 160 -6.75 22.68 12.73
CA THR A 160 -8.07 23.25 12.56
C THR A 160 -9.10 22.14 12.63
N ALA A 161 -10.04 22.25 13.57
CA ALA A 161 -11.05 21.22 13.78
C ALA A 161 -11.90 20.98 12.52
N GLY A 162 -12.18 19.71 12.23
CA GLY A 162 -13.02 19.28 11.10
C GLY A 162 -12.36 19.43 9.71
N THR A 163 -11.15 19.98 9.62
CA THR A 163 -10.43 20.03 8.34
C THR A 163 -9.80 18.67 8.06
N ALA A 164 -10.27 18.02 7.00
CA ALA A 164 -9.77 16.71 6.59
C ALA A 164 -8.50 16.83 5.73
N GLN A 165 -7.53 15.93 5.94
CA GLN A 165 -6.34 15.80 5.10
C GLN A 165 -6.12 14.35 4.68
N ASN A 166 -5.62 14.17 3.45
CA ASN A 166 -5.31 12.85 2.92
C ASN A 166 -4.08 12.26 3.62
N VAL A 167 -4.19 11.00 4.06
CA VAL A 167 -3.12 10.29 4.78
C VAL A 167 -2.62 9.06 4.02
N PHE A 168 -3.50 8.43 3.25
CA PHE A 168 -3.21 7.18 2.56
C PHE A 168 -4.12 7.02 1.34
N SER A 169 -3.54 6.80 0.15
CA SER A 169 -4.33 6.77 -1.08
C SER A 169 -3.76 5.85 -2.14
N ALA A 170 -4.63 5.14 -2.84
CA ALA A 170 -4.32 4.38 -4.03
C ALA A 170 -4.85 5.09 -5.28
N ALA A 171 -3.96 5.32 -6.25
CA ALA A 171 -4.37 5.71 -7.59
C ALA A 171 -5.15 4.58 -8.29
N LYS A 172 -5.71 4.88 -9.45
CA LYS A 172 -6.30 3.86 -10.32
C LYS A 172 -5.29 2.74 -10.61
N ASP A 173 -5.79 1.50 -10.60
CA ASP A 173 -5.05 0.25 -10.84
C ASP A 173 -3.95 -0.05 -9.81
N LYS A 174 -3.93 0.67 -8.68
CA LYS A 174 -3.07 0.43 -7.51
C LYS A 174 -3.90 0.07 -6.27
N GLY A 175 -3.24 -0.43 -5.24
CA GLY A 175 -3.84 -0.59 -3.91
C GLY A 175 -4.95 -1.64 -3.82
N LEU A 176 -4.97 -2.61 -4.74
CA LEU A 176 -5.78 -3.82 -4.62
C LEU A 176 -5.13 -4.79 -3.63
N GLY A 177 -5.95 -5.40 -2.77
CA GLY A 177 -5.52 -6.24 -1.66
C GLY A 177 -5.50 -5.47 -0.34
N ARG A 178 -4.63 -5.89 0.58
CA ARG A 178 -4.49 -5.29 1.91
C ARG A 178 -3.20 -4.49 2.03
N TYR A 179 -3.26 -3.28 2.57
CA TYR A 179 -2.07 -2.47 2.84
C TYR A 179 -2.19 -1.77 4.17
N THR A 180 -1.10 -1.77 4.92
CA THR A 180 -0.97 -1.01 6.16
C THR A 180 -0.03 0.17 5.96
N ASN A 181 -0.49 1.36 6.32
CA ASN A 181 0.34 2.55 6.50
C ASN A 181 0.75 2.63 7.98
N VAL A 182 2.01 2.28 8.28
CA VAL A 182 2.58 2.32 9.63
C VAL A 182 3.13 3.71 9.89
N PHE A 183 2.52 4.46 10.81
CA PHE A 183 2.93 5.80 11.19
C PHE A 183 4.17 5.79 12.10
N MET A 184 4.20 4.89 13.07
CA MET A 184 5.33 4.70 13.98
C MET A 184 5.24 3.35 14.71
N ASP A 185 6.35 2.93 15.31
CA ASP A 185 6.48 1.75 16.17
C ASP A 185 7.10 2.13 17.53
N ASP A 186 7.30 1.13 18.39
CA ASP A 186 7.91 1.29 19.72
C ASP A 186 9.40 1.68 19.71
N LYS A 187 10.03 1.71 18.53
CA LYS A 187 11.45 2.08 18.32
C LYS A 187 11.60 3.41 17.59
N THR A 188 10.50 4.00 17.14
CA THR A 188 10.51 5.26 16.39
C THR A 188 10.97 6.39 17.30
N ALA A 189 11.93 7.18 16.82
CA ALA A 189 12.43 8.34 17.57
C ALA A 189 11.31 9.37 17.77
N ALA A 190 11.30 10.04 18.93
CA ALA A 190 10.22 10.95 19.30
C ALA A 190 9.98 12.09 18.27
N ALA A 191 11.04 12.56 17.62
CA ALA A 191 10.95 13.62 16.62
C ALA A 191 10.21 13.21 15.34
N ASP A 192 10.22 11.91 15.02
CA ASP A 192 9.70 11.33 13.77
C ASP A 192 8.34 10.66 13.95
N GLY A 193 7.83 10.58 15.18
CA GLY A 193 6.56 9.95 15.51
C GLY A 193 5.34 10.86 15.33
N VAL A 194 4.18 10.35 15.75
CA VAL A 194 2.95 11.14 15.86
C VAL A 194 3.08 12.12 17.01
N ARG A 195 2.94 13.42 16.74
CA ARG A 195 3.24 14.50 17.69
C ARG A 195 2.06 15.44 17.91
N LEU A 196 1.90 15.92 19.13
CA LEU A 196 0.85 16.86 19.52
C LEU A 196 1.45 18.07 20.22
N THR A 197 1.25 19.25 19.64
CA THR A 197 1.59 20.53 20.26
C THR A 197 0.40 21.05 21.06
N ILE A 198 0.62 21.46 22.31
CA ILE A 198 -0.37 22.11 23.17
C ILE A 198 -0.03 23.60 23.30
N PRO A 199 -0.98 24.52 23.07
CA PRO A 199 -0.68 25.95 23.13
C PRO A 199 -0.34 26.41 24.55
N SER A 200 0.49 27.44 24.68
CA SER A 200 0.95 27.99 25.97
C SER A 200 -0.13 28.66 26.82
N TYR A 201 -1.32 28.88 26.23
CA TYR A 201 -2.48 29.50 26.89
C TYR A 201 -3.61 28.49 27.14
N ALA A 202 -3.39 27.18 26.94
CA ALA A 202 -4.34 26.16 27.35
C ALA A 202 -4.50 26.17 28.88
N LYS A 203 -5.72 25.93 29.37
CA LYS A 203 -5.96 25.70 30.80
C LYS A 203 -5.50 24.29 31.19
N VAL A 204 -4.93 24.14 32.38
CA VAL A 204 -4.58 22.81 32.92
C VAL A 204 -5.85 21.97 33.08
N GLY A 205 -5.81 20.72 32.62
CA GLY A 205 -6.95 19.81 32.70
C GLY A 205 -6.69 18.49 31.98
N LYS A 206 -7.72 17.65 31.90
CA LYS A 206 -7.74 16.44 31.08
C LYS A 206 -8.62 16.70 29.88
N TYR A 207 -8.11 16.43 28.68
CA TYR A 207 -8.81 16.70 27.44
C TYR A 207 -8.78 15.48 26.52
N LYS A 208 -9.79 15.39 25.66
CA LYS A 208 -9.83 14.45 24.54
C LYS A 208 -10.27 15.16 23.27
N ALA A 209 -9.88 14.62 22.14
CA ALA A 209 -10.37 14.99 20.82
C ALA A 209 -10.59 13.69 20.03
N ASP A 210 -11.54 13.72 19.10
CA ASP A 210 -11.90 12.57 18.29
C ASP A 210 -11.23 12.72 16.92
N LEU A 211 -10.69 11.61 16.41
CA LEU A 211 -10.21 11.50 15.04
C LEU A 211 -11.26 10.76 14.20
N THR A 212 -11.63 11.33 13.07
CA THR A 212 -12.53 10.72 12.11
C THR A 212 -11.75 10.33 10.86
N TRP A 213 -11.73 9.03 10.57
CA TRP A 213 -11.07 8.46 9.39
C TRP A 213 -12.12 8.10 8.35
N THR A 214 -11.98 8.65 7.14
CA THR A 214 -12.96 8.47 6.06
C THR A 214 -12.29 7.78 4.88
N LEU A 215 -12.74 6.56 4.56
CA LEU A 215 -12.35 5.84 3.34
C LEU A 215 -13.35 6.14 2.22
N ALA A 216 -12.86 6.63 1.09
CA ALA A 216 -13.67 6.94 -0.07
C ALA A 216 -13.21 6.18 -1.32
N ASN A 217 -14.19 5.70 -2.09
CA ASN A 217 -14.00 5.04 -3.38
C ASN A 217 -13.74 6.04 -4.52
N ALA A 218 -12.71 6.87 -4.35
CA ALA A 218 -12.20 7.74 -5.40
C ALA A 218 -10.71 7.96 -5.11
N PRO A 219 -9.82 7.90 -6.11
CA PRO A 219 -8.44 8.34 -5.91
C PRO A 219 -8.40 9.85 -5.65
N VAL A 220 -7.36 10.32 -4.95
CA VAL A 220 -7.07 11.75 -4.90
C VAL A 220 -6.66 12.20 -6.30
N LYS A 221 -7.17 13.35 -6.76
CA LYS A 221 -6.79 13.95 -8.04
C LYS A 221 -5.35 14.45 -8.02
#